data_AF-A0AAU3GJJ1-F1
#
_entry.id   AF-A0AAU3GJJ1-F1
#
_cell.length_a   1.000
_cell.length_b   1.000
_cell.length_c   1.000
_cell.angle_alpha   90.00
_cell.angle_beta   90.00
_cell.angle_gamma   90.00
#
_symmetry.space_group_name_H-M   'P 1'
#
loop_
_entity.id
_entity.type
_entity.pdbx_description
1 polymer ?
#
loop_
_entity_poly.entity_id
_entity_poly.type
_entity_poly.pdbx_seq_one_letter_code
_entity_poly.pdbx_strand_id
1 'polypeptide(L)'
;MRSSYLSWAAAVELFERRGLPRETYRNLYEEEYILYPGSASITGELSLNGDPRSPWRDGTPEMATGYIVDGDLTVDGNIVNDDDGAAALVVLGNLRAANISLEGDAKLLVQGDVEVEAFMGNWTDKLVMIHGDLRAAVTIFWNGFCPDLIAGGLRGRALAPRYLDFADLDIGRLEDPAPDTPLADLMVPEVLVGDDPQPDDFTEIGIRSGPLRARLRGGLPLIRHGRTVPTLSP
;
A
#
# COMPACT_ATOMS: atom_id res chain seq x y z
N MET A 1 7.96 5.27 -22.53
CA MET A 1 6.79 4.45 -22.93
C MET A 1 5.53 5.23 -22.60
N ARG A 2 4.41 5.00 -23.31
CA ARG A 2 3.14 5.69 -23.07
C ARG A 2 2.18 4.74 -22.37
N SER A 3 1.42 5.25 -21.40
CA SER A 3 0.30 4.50 -20.80
C SER A 3 -0.80 4.26 -21.84
N SER A 4 -1.61 3.24 -21.61
CA SER A 4 -2.76 2.91 -22.46
C SER A 4 -3.92 2.43 -21.62
N TYR A 5 -5.13 2.66 -22.11
CA TYR A 5 -6.33 2.07 -21.55
C TYR A 5 -6.40 0.57 -21.84
N LEU A 6 -6.84 -0.21 -20.85
CA LEU A 6 -6.93 -1.67 -20.92
C LEU A 6 -8.32 -2.11 -20.44
N SER A 7 -9.05 -2.84 -21.29
CA SER A 7 -10.30 -3.49 -20.87
C SER A 7 -10.03 -4.65 -19.92
N TRP A 8 -11.04 -5.06 -19.16
CA TRP A 8 -10.96 -6.23 -18.28
C TRP A 8 -10.41 -7.48 -18.99
N ALA A 9 -10.93 -7.81 -20.17
CA ALA A 9 -10.48 -9.00 -20.92
C ALA A 9 -8.98 -8.92 -21.27
N ALA A 10 -8.49 -7.76 -21.69
CA ALA A 10 -7.08 -7.57 -22.01
C ALA A 10 -6.20 -7.53 -20.74
N ALA A 11 -6.72 -7.07 -19.60
CA ALA A 11 -6.07 -7.18 -18.30
C ALA A 11 -5.91 -8.64 -17.87
N VAL A 12 -6.96 -9.45 -18.00
CA VAL A 12 -6.91 -10.89 -17.72
C VAL A 12 -5.89 -11.59 -18.62
N GLU A 13 -5.89 -11.33 -19.93
CA GLU A 13 -4.87 -11.89 -20.84
C GLU A 13 -3.45 -11.50 -20.46
N LEU A 14 -3.25 -10.27 -19.95
CA LEU A 14 -1.97 -9.81 -19.43
C LEU A 14 -1.58 -10.57 -18.15
N PHE A 15 -2.49 -10.70 -17.19
CA PHE A 15 -2.26 -11.42 -15.95
C PHE A 15 -1.89 -12.89 -16.21
N GLU A 16 -2.63 -13.57 -17.07
CA GLU A 16 -2.38 -14.96 -17.45
C GLU A 16 -1.03 -15.12 -18.16
N ARG A 17 -0.69 -14.22 -19.09
CA ARG A 17 0.62 -14.20 -19.76
C ARG A 17 1.78 -13.98 -18.80
N ARG A 18 1.56 -13.22 -17.72
CA ARG A 18 2.56 -12.97 -16.67
C ARG A 18 2.57 -14.05 -15.59
N GLY A 19 1.73 -15.07 -15.72
CA GLY A 19 1.66 -16.20 -14.79
C GLY A 19 1.05 -15.83 -13.45
N LEU A 20 0.26 -14.74 -13.38
CA LEU A 20 -0.46 -14.38 -12.17
C LEU A 20 -1.61 -15.38 -11.97
N PRO A 21 -1.73 -16.03 -10.80
CA PRO A 21 -2.79 -17.00 -10.57
C PRO A 21 -4.18 -16.37 -10.56
N ARG A 22 -5.20 -17.10 -11.03
CA ARG A 22 -6.57 -16.57 -11.18
C ARG A 22 -7.18 -16.13 -9.85
N GLU A 23 -6.89 -16.84 -8.78
CA GLU A 23 -7.31 -16.49 -7.43
C GLU A 23 -6.80 -15.12 -6.98
N THR A 24 -5.71 -14.62 -7.58
CA THR A 24 -5.14 -13.31 -7.26
C THR A 24 -5.95 -12.16 -7.84
N TYR A 25 -6.46 -12.30 -9.05
CA TYR A 25 -7.17 -11.21 -9.74
C TYR A 25 -8.68 -11.38 -9.83
N ARG A 26 -9.25 -12.55 -9.48
CA ARG A 26 -10.72 -12.80 -9.57
C ARG A 26 -11.59 -11.86 -8.73
N ASN A 27 -11.01 -11.20 -7.72
CA ASN A 27 -11.69 -10.26 -6.83
C ASN A 27 -11.38 -8.80 -7.19
N LEU A 28 -10.65 -8.55 -8.28
CA LEU A 28 -10.62 -7.23 -8.91
C LEU A 28 -11.97 -6.95 -9.57
N TYR A 29 -12.28 -5.68 -9.76
CA TYR A 29 -13.49 -5.29 -10.49
C TYR A 29 -13.31 -5.57 -11.98
N GLU A 30 -14.37 -6.10 -12.60
CA GLU A 30 -14.43 -6.33 -14.04
C GLU A 30 -14.68 -5.02 -14.80
N GLU A 31 -13.77 -4.07 -14.62
CA GLU A 31 -13.81 -2.71 -15.17
C GLU A 31 -12.52 -2.44 -15.96
N GLU A 32 -12.18 -1.17 -16.17
CA GLU A 32 -11.08 -0.79 -17.02
C GLU A 32 -9.94 -0.11 -16.28
N TYR A 33 -8.73 -0.40 -16.75
CA TYR A 33 -7.50 -0.08 -16.08
C TYR A 33 -6.59 0.76 -16.98
N ILE A 34 -5.72 1.54 -16.37
CA ILE A 34 -4.62 2.20 -17.07
C ILE A 34 -3.38 1.32 -16.98
N LEU A 35 -2.92 0.83 -18.12
CA LEU A 35 -1.70 0.05 -18.25
C LEU A 35 -0.50 0.97 -18.49
N TYR A 36 0.55 0.81 -17.69
CA TYR A 36 1.90 1.22 -18.02
C TYR A 36 2.72 0.00 -18.45
N PRO A 37 3.18 -0.07 -19.71
CA PRO A 37 3.99 -1.19 -20.17
C PRO A 37 5.43 -1.07 -19.63
N GLY A 38 5.97 -2.16 -19.11
CA GLY A 38 7.32 -2.21 -18.55
C GLY A 38 7.42 -1.60 -17.16
N SER A 39 8.67 -1.44 -16.69
CA SER A 39 8.94 -0.86 -15.37
C SER A 39 8.74 0.66 -15.39
N ALA A 40 8.22 1.20 -14.28
CA ALA A 40 7.87 2.59 -14.12
C ALA A 40 8.61 3.23 -12.94
N SER A 41 8.89 4.52 -13.06
CA SER A 41 9.37 5.36 -11.96
C SER A 41 8.54 6.63 -11.88
N ILE A 42 7.99 6.92 -10.71
CA ILE A 42 7.19 8.11 -10.43
C ILE A 42 7.97 8.98 -9.46
N THR A 43 8.11 10.26 -9.80
CA THR A 43 8.66 11.26 -8.87
C THR A 43 7.52 11.81 -8.02
N GLY A 44 7.69 11.80 -6.69
CA GLY A 44 6.66 12.25 -5.76
C GLY A 44 5.60 11.19 -5.46
N GLU A 45 4.52 11.63 -4.82
CA GLU A 45 3.44 10.77 -4.37
C GLU A 45 2.52 10.28 -5.52
N LEU A 46 2.08 9.03 -5.40
CA LEU A 46 1.05 8.41 -6.24
C LEU A 46 -0.25 8.28 -5.45
N SER A 47 -1.25 9.08 -5.79
CA SER A 47 -2.61 8.91 -5.28
C SER A 47 -3.37 7.92 -6.17
N LEU A 48 -4.10 7.01 -5.53
CA LEU A 48 -4.97 6.05 -6.20
C LEU A 48 -6.39 6.62 -6.43
N ASN A 49 -6.72 7.75 -5.81
CA ASN A 49 -8.07 8.35 -5.76
C ASN A 49 -8.42 9.19 -7.00
N GLY A 50 -7.98 8.79 -8.19
CA GLY A 50 -8.28 9.51 -9.43
C GLY A 50 -7.73 10.95 -9.48
N ASP A 51 -6.53 11.18 -8.94
CA ASP A 51 -5.94 12.53 -8.88
C ASP A 51 -5.64 13.08 -10.30
N PRO A 52 -6.01 14.34 -10.58
CA PRO A 52 -5.68 15.02 -11.83
C PRO A 52 -4.22 14.98 -12.27
N ARG A 53 -3.30 14.82 -11.32
CA ARG A 53 -1.85 14.76 -11.47
C ARG A 53 -1.32 13.33 -11.58
N SER A 54 -2.20 12.34 -11.70
CA SER A 54 -1.80 10.96 -11.95
C SER A 54 -0.81 10.91 -13.13
N PRO A 55 0.37 10.28 -12.95
CA PRO A 55 1.46 10.33 -13.93
C PRO A 55 1.11 9.65 -15.26
N TRP A 56 -0.02 8.95 -15.32
CA TRP A 56 -0.44 8.18 -16.47
C TRP A 56 -1.72 8.70 -17.14
N ARG A 57 -2.22 9.87 -16.70
CA ARG A 57 -3.45 10.49 -17.20
C ARG A 57 -3.35 10.97 -18.66
N ASP A 58 -2.14 11.30 -19.14
CA ASP A 58 -1.93 11.89 -20.47
C ASP A 58 -2.26 10.93 -21.63
N GLY A 59 -3.51 11.00 -22.08
CA GLY A 59 -4.05 10.17 -23.16
C GLY A 59 -4.83 8.95 -22.69
N THR A 60 -5.21 8.89 -21.42
CA THR A 60 -6.12 7.88 -20.87
C THR A 60 -7.43 8.53 -20.40
N PRO A 61 -8.55 7.78 -20.32
CA PRO A 61 -9.81 8.31 -19.80
C PRO A 61 -9.69 8.85 -18.37
N GLU A 62 -10.58 9.75 -17.98
CA GLU A 62 -10.60 10.35 -16.63
C GLU A 62 -11.00 9.36 -15.53
N MET A 63 -11.73 8.30 -15.87
CA MET A 63 -12.21 7.31 -14.91
C MET A 63 -11.69 5.93 -15.33
N ALA A 64 -10.63 5.49 -14.68
CA ALA A 64 -10.21 4.09 -14.67
C ALA A 64 -10.25 3.62 -13.22
N THR A 65 -10.58 2.36 -13.02
CA THR A 65 -10.68 1.71 -11.70
C THR A 65 -9.33 1.65 -11.00
N GLY A 66 -8.25 1.65 -11.79
CA GLY A 66 -6.91 1.58 -11.25
C GLY A 66 -5.81 1.49 -12.29
N TYR A 67 -4.63 1.16 -11.81
CA TYR A 67 -3.40 1.13 -12.58
C TYR A 67 -2.82 -0.28 -12.63
N ILE A 68 -2.28 -0.66 -13.79
CA ILE A 68 -1.49 -1.87 -13.99
C ILE A 68 -0.10 -1.45 -14.45
N VAL A 69 0.95 -1.88 -13.76
CA VAL A 69 2.34 -1.74 -14.20
C VAL A 69 2.86 -3.12 -14.62
N ASP A 70 3.14 -3.30 -15.90
CA ASP A 70 3.69 -4.55 -16.45
C ASP A 70 5.21 -4.62 -16.24
N GLY A 71 5.62 -4.59 -14.97
CA GLY A 71 7.02 -4.56 -14.54
C GLY A 71 7.17 -4.06 -13.10
N ASP A 72 8.37 -3.62 -12.75
CA ASP A 72 8.64 -3.01 -11.45
C ASP A 72 8.08 -1.59 -11.36
N LEU A 73 7.62 -1.19 -10.18
CA LEU A 73 7.18 0.17 -9.89
C LEU A 73 8.04 0.76 -8.77
N THR A 74 8.68 1.89 -9.03
CA THR A 74 9.34 2.71 -8.01
C THR A 74 8.64 4.05 -7.89
N VAL A 75 8.21 4.40 -6.69
CA VAL A 75 7.61 5.70 -6.36
C VAL A 75 8.54 6.42 -5.39
N ASP A 76 9.03 7.59 -5.78
CA ASP A 76 9.85 8.46 -4.92
C ASP A 76 8.97 9.30 -3.99
N GLY A 77 8.01 8.65 -3.36
CA GLY A 77 6.95 9.26 -2.58
C GLY A 77 6.06 8.22 -1.92
N ASN A 78 4.94 8.68 -1.36
CA ASN A 78 3.93 7.79 -0.81
C ASN A 78 3.07 7.20 -1.93
N ILE A 79 2.44 6.06 -1.66
CA ILE A 79 1.29 5.55 -2.40
C ILE A 79 0.11 5.64 -1.45
N VAL A 80 -0.93 6.39 -1.82
CA VAL A 80 -2.04 6.72 -0.92
C VAL A 80 -3.39 6.42 -1.56
N ASN A 81 -4.23 5.72 -0.81
CA ASN A 81 -5.68 5.66 -0.98
C ASN A 81 -6.28 6.24 0.30
N ASP A 82 -6.81 7.46 0.25
CA ASP A 82 -7.32 8.20 1.41
C ASP A 82 -8.83 8.47 1.40
N ASP A 83 -9.56 7.78 0.52
CA ASP A 83 -11.02 7.80 0.42
C ASP A 83 -11.62 6.40 0.65
N ASP A 84 -12.94 6.31 0.59
CA ASP A 84 -13.71 5.08 0.68
C ASP A 84 -13.89 4.37 -0.68
N GLY A 85 -13.12 4.80 -1.68
CA GLY A 85 -13.17 4.32 -3.04
C GLY A 85 -12.58 2.92 -3.22
N ALA A 86 -12.66 2.46 -4.47
CA ALA A 86 -12.38 1.10 -4.91
C ALA A 86 -11.07 1.02 -5.73
N ALA A 87 -10.12 1.90 -5.44
CA ALA A 87 -8.96 2.07 -6.31
C ALA A 87 -8.05 0.84 -6.32
N ALA A 88 -7.54 0.51 -7.50
CA ALA A 88 -6.68 -0.66 -7.70
C ALA A 88 -5.27 -0.30 -8.18
N LEU A 89 -4.26 -0.95 -7.62
CA LEU A 89 -2.88 -0.94 -8.10
C LEU A 89 -2.39 -2.37 -8.27
N VAL A 90 -2.05 -2.73 -9.51
CA VAL A 90 -1.47 -4.03 -9.86
C VAL A 90 -0.06 -3.81 -10.38
N VAL A 91 0.93 -4.46 -9.77
CA VAL A 91 2.34 -4.39 -10.15
C VAL A 91 2.82 -5.81 -10.47
N LEU A 92 3.14 -6.07 -11.73
CA LEU A 92 3.55 -7.40 -12.23
C LEU A 92 5.06 -7.67 -12.06
N GLY A 93 5.66 -6.98 -11.09
CA GLY A 93 7.06 -7.01 -10.68
C GLY A 93 7.19 -6.59 -9.21
N ASN A 94 8.31 -5.96 -8.86
CA ASN A 94 8.57 -5.45 -7.50
C ASN A 94 8.03 -4.03 -7.32
N LEU A 95 7.64 -3.69 -6.08
CA LEU A 95 7.15 -2.38 -5.70
C LEU A 95 8.07 -1.73 -4.66
N ARG A 96 8.52 -0.50 -4.94
CA ARG A 96 9.26 0.34 -4.00
C ARG A 96 8.54 1.67 -3.81
N ALA A 97 8.35 2.10 -2.56
CA ALA A 97 7.79 3.41 -2.24
C ALA A 97 8.37 3.93 -0.91
N ALA A 98 8.07 5.18 -0.53
CA ALA A 98 8.35 5.64 0.83
C ALA A 98 7.37 5.01 1.82
N ASN A 99 6.07 5.23 1.64
CA ASN A 99 5.03 4.63 2.46
C ASN A 99 3.88 4.16 1.57
N ILE A 100 3.14 3.14 2.01
CA ILE A 100 1.87 2.74 1.43
C ILE A 100 0.79 2.93 2.49
N SER A 101 -0.29 3.62 2.15
CA SER A 101 -1.47 3.79 3.01
C SER A 101 -2.73 3.44 2.22
N LEU A 102 -3.43 2.40 2.67
CA LEU A 102 -4.65 1.90 2.05
C LEU A 102 -5.83 2.07 3.01
N GLU A 103 -6.81 2.88 2.60
CA GLU A 103 -8.14 3.02 3.23
C GLU A 103 -9.20 2.40 2.31
N GLY A 104 -10.47 2.34 2.74
CA GLY A 104 -11.60 1.98 1.86
C GLY A 104 -11.49 0.58 1.27
N ASP A 105 -12.02 0.39 0.05
CA ASP A 105 -12.03 -0.89 -0.68
C ASP A 105 -10.85 -1.03 -1.66
N ALA A 106 -9.66 -0.64 -1.20
CA ALA A 106 -8.45 -0.61 -2.01
C ALA A 106 -8.01 -2.03 -2.45
N LYS A 107 -7.49 -2.14 -3.68
CA LYS A 107 -6.92 -3.37 -4.22
C LYS A 107 -5.43 -3.15 -4.50
N LEU A 108 -4.54 -3.88 -3.82
CA LEU A 108 -3.10 -3.89 -4.07
C LEU A 108 -2.63 -5.30 -4.40
N LEU A 109 -2.19 -5.50 -5.64
CA LEU A 109 -1.62 -6.76 -6.10
C LEU A 109 -0.17 -6.54 -6.52
N VAL A 110 0.77 -7.26 -5.92
CA VAL A 110 2.20 -7.20 -6.27
C VAL A 110 2.72 -8.61 -6.51
N GLN A 111 3.20 -8.88 -7.71
CA GLN A 111 3.72 -10.20 -8.09
C GLN A 111 5.11 -10.49 -7.46
N GLY A 112 5.89 -9.45 -7.19
CA GLY A 112 7.20 -9.54 -6.56
C GLY A 112 7.21 -9.06 -5.10
N ASP A 113 8.35 -8.50 -4.71
CA ASP A 113 8.58 -7.96 -3.38
C ASP A 113 8.05 -6.52 -3.24
N VAL A 114 7.64 -6.16 -2.02
CA VAL A 114 7.32 -4.79 -1.61
C VAL A 114 8.38 -4.30 -0.65
N GLU A 115 8.97 -3.13 -0.90
CA GLU A 115 9.89 -2.46 0.00
C GLU A 115 9.44 -1.01 0.26
N VAL A 116 9.15 -0.71 1.52
CA VAL A 116 8.67 0.59 2.00
C VAL A 116 9.26 0.92 3.38
N GLU A 117 9.14 2.16 3.81
CA GLU A 117 9.44 2.58 5.18
C GLU A 117 8.30 2.16 6.12
N ALA A 118 7.06 2.47 5.75
CA ALA A 118 5.86 2.02 6.45
C ALA A 118 4.77 1.51 5.51
N PHE A 119 4.06 0.47 5.95
CA PHE A 119 2.86 -0.04 5.30
C PHE A 119 1.67 0.11 6.23
N MET A 120 0.59 0.72 5.77
CA MET A 120 -0.63 0.94 6.54
C MET A 120 -1.82 0.43 5.75
N GLY A 121 -2.64 -0.36 6.44
CA GLY A 121 -3.95 -0.76 5.96
C GLY A 121 -5.02 -0.50 7.02
N ASN A 122 -6.14 0.02 6.58
CA ASN A 122 -7.31 0.29 7.40
C ASN A 122 -8.57 -0.23 6.70
N TRP A 123 -9.53 -0.73 7.48
CA TRP A 123 -10.83 -1.26 7.04
C TRP A 123 -10.80 -2.69 6.47
N THR A 124 -11.99 -3.29 6.35
CA THR A 124 -12.20 -4.73 6.12
C THR A 124 -12.37 -5.13 4.67
N ASP A 125 -12.89 -4.25 3.84
CA ASP A 125 -13.13 -4.52 2.43
C ASP A 125 -11.86 -4.13 1.69
N LYS A 126 -11.10 -5.10 1.18
CA LYS A 126 -9.85 -4.86 0.45
C LYS A 126 -9.43 -6.14 -0.25
N LEU A 127 -8.47 -6.02 -1.15
CA LEU A 127 -7.70 -7.14 -1.68
C LEU A 127 -6.23 -6.76 -1.63
N VAL A 128 -5.45 -7.35 -0.74
CA VAL A 128 -4.01 -7.10 -0.66
C VAL A 128 -3.24 -8.40 -0.75
N MET A 129 -2.59 -8.60 -1.89
CA MET A 129 -1.81 -9.80 -2.17
C MET A 129 -0.42 -9.43 -2.64
N ILE A 130 0.58 -9.86 -1.88
CA ILE A 130 2.00 -9.72 -2.15
C ILE A 130 2.55 -11.14 -2.33
N HIS A 131 2.97 -11.47 -3.55
CA HIS A 131 3.50 -12.80 -3.87
C HIS A 131 4.98 -12.97 -3.47
N GLY A 132 5.65 -11.89 -3.11
CA GLY A 132 7.01 -11.89 -2.54
C GLY A 132 7.04 -11.53 -1.06
N ASP A 133 8.14 -10.90 -0.64
CA ASP A 133 8.33 -10.36 0.70
C ASP A 133 7.72 -8.95 0.83
N LEU A 134 7.08 -8.67 1.97
CA LEU A 134 6.78 -7.31 2.42
C LEU A 134 7.86 -6.86 3.42
N ARG A 135 8.69 -5.89 3.02
CA ARG A 135 9.73 -5.31 3.87
C ARG A 135 9.35 -3.88 4.24
N ALA A 136 9.09 -3.67 5.53
CA ALA A 136 8.80 -2.36 6.10
C ALA A 136 9.52 -2.20 7.44
N ALA A 137 9.83 -0.98 7.86
CA ALA A 137 10.26 -0.78 9.24
C ALA A 137 9.08 -1.04 10.20
N VAL A 138 7.89 -0.54 9.82
CA VAL A 138 6.64 -0.74 10.55
C VAL A 138 5.50 -1.08 9.58
N THR A 139 4.71 -2.10 9.93
CA THR A 139 3.45 -2.44 9.25
C THR A 139 2.30 -2.26 10.23
N ILE A 140 1.26 -1.50 9.87
CA ILE A 140 0.10 -1.22 10.73
C ILE A 140 -1.15 -1.76 10.05
N PHE A 141 -1.83 -2.68 10.73
CA PHE A 141 -3.12 -3.22 10.33
C PHE A 141 -4.18 -2.77 11.34
N TRP A 142 -5.21 -2.07 10.88
CA TRP A 142 -6.25 -1.53 11.75
C TRP A 142 -7.66 -1.73 11.19
N ASN A 143 -8.66 -1.68 12.07
CA ASN A 143 -10.09 -1.77 11.75
C ASN A 143 -10.44 -2.98 10.84
N GLY A 144 -9.92 -4.16 11.17
CA GLY A 144 -10.16 -5.39 10.41
C GLY A 144 -9.41 -5.49 9.08
N PHE A 145 -8.43 -4.63 8.84
CA PHE A 145 -7.51 -4.80 7.74
C PHE A 145 -6.64 -6.03 7.98
N CYS A 146 -6.69 -6.99 7.06
CA CYS A 146 -5.81 -8.15 6.98
C CYS A 146 -5.39 -8.30 5.51
N PRO A 147 -4.10 -8.43 5.17
CA PRO A 147 -3.72 -8.82 3.82
C PRO A 147 -4.25 -10.22 3.52
N ASP A 148 -4.69 -10.44 2.29
CA ASP A 148 -5.16 -11.73 1.80
C ASP A 148 -3.99 -12.69 1.56
N LEU A 149 -2.82 -12.17 1.20
CA LEU A 149 -1.62 -12.95 0.97
C LEU A 149 -0.34 -12.11 1.16
N ILE A 150 0.62 -12.66 1.89
CA ILE A 150 2.05 -12.32 1.82
C ILE A 150 2.79 -13.65 1.67
N ALA A 151 3.00 -14.12 0.44
CA ALA A 151 3.50 -15.46 0.19
C ALA A 151 4.94 -15.68 0.69
N GLY A 152 5.77 -14.62 0.65
CA GLY A 152 7.09 -14.58 1.25
C GLY A 152 7.03 -14.29 2.75
N GLY A 153 7.77 -13.29 3.20
CA GLY A 153 7.79 -12.85 4.59
C GLY A 153 7.34 -11.41 4.79
N LEU A 154 6.61 -11.16 5.88
CA LEU A 154 6.43 -9.85 6.48
C LEU A 154 7.63 -9.58 7.39
N ARG A 155 8.55 -8.73 6.94
CA ARG A 155 9.74 -8.31 7.71
C ARG A 155 9.55 -6.89 8.23
N GLY A 156 9.60 -6.71 9.55
CA GLY A 156 9.40 -5.43 10.23
C GLY A 156 8.60 -5.55 11.52
N ARG A 157 8.41 -4.43 12.23
CA ARG A 157 7.49 -4.35 13.37
C ARG A 157 6.06 -4.36 12.87
N ALA A 158 5.34 -5.46 13.06
CA ALA A 158 3.91 -5.54 12.75
C ALA A 158 3.06 -5.10 13.95
N LEU A 159 2.16 -4.16 13.73
CA LEU A 159 1.24 -3.60 14.72
C LEU A 159 -0.18 -3.91 14.29
N ALA A 160 -0.87 -4.70 15.11
CA ALA A 160 -2.27 -5.03 14.88
C ALA A 160 -3.01 -5.17 16.23
N PRO A 161 -4.32 -4.93 16.26
CA PRO A 161 -5.18 -5.26 17.38
C PRO A 161 -5.07 -6.73 17.79
N ARG A 162 -5.34 -7.03 19.07
CA ARG A 162 -5.32 -8.39 19.62
C ARG A 162 -6.28 -9.37 18.96
N TYR A 163 -7.34 -8.87 18.33
CA TYR A 163 -8.28 -9.73 17.62
C TYR A 163 -7.73 -10.25 16.29
N LEU A 164 -6.65 -9.66 15.78
CA LEU A 164 -6.00 -10.07 14.55
C LEU A 164 -4.79 -10.93 14.92
N ASP A 165 -4.95 -12.24 14.79
CA ASP A 165 -3.86 -13.18 14.96
C ASP A 165 -3.13 -13.38 13.62
N PHE A 166 -1.85 -13.03 13.57
CA PHE A 166 -1.03 -13.23 12.38
C PHE A 166 -0.87 -14.70 12.00
N ALA A 167 -1.07 -15.64 12.94
CA ALA A 167 -1.03 -17.08 12.65
C ALA A 167 -2.22 -17.56 11.80
N ASP A 168 -3.33 -16.81 11.80
CA ASP A 168 -4.52 -17.10 10.99
C ASP A 168 -4.46 -16.44 9.60
N LEU A 169 -3.42 -15.63 9.33
CA LEU A 169 -3.23 -14.97 8.05
C LEU A 169 -2.32 -15.79 7.12
N ASP A 170 -2.52 -15.64 5.81
CA ASP A 170 -1.67 -16.26 4.79
C ASP A 170 -0.38 -15.45 4.61
N ILE A 171 0.48 -15.53 5.63
CA ILE A 171 1.80 -14.88 5.68
C ILE A 171 2.86 -15.98 5.81
N GLY A 172 3.71 -16.15 4.80
CA GLY A 172 4.68 -17.25 4.76
C GLY A 172 5.70 -17.22 5.90
N ARG A 173 6.17 -16.02 6.30
CA ARG A 173 7.01 -15.82 7.48
C ARG A 173 6.77 -14.46 8.13
N LEU A 174 6.65 -14.42 9.46
CA LEU A 174 6.72 -13.18 10.23
C LEU A 174 8.13 -13.01 10.82
N GLU A 175 8.79 -11.90 10.53
CA GLU A 175 10.13 -11.62 11.04
C GLU A 175 10.25 -10.18 11.54
N ASP A 176 10.44 -10.05 12.83
CA ASP A 176 10.80 -8.78 13.44
C ASP A 176 12.31 -8.75 13.70
N PRO A 177 13.09 -7.93 12.98
CA PRO A 177 14.54 -7.90 13.16
C PRO A 177 14.97 -7.20 14.47
N ALA A 178 14.06 -6.50 15.16
CA ALA A 178 14.40 -5.68 16.32
C ALA A 178 13.29 -5.69 17.40
N PRO A 179 12.81 -6.86 17.86
CA PRO A 179 11.60 -6.98 18.70
C PRO A 179 11.67 -6.19 20.00
N ASP A 180 12.87 -6.06 20.57
CA ASP A 180 13.11 -5.35 21.84
C ASP A 180 13.25 -3.83 21.67
N THR A 181 13.30 -3.32 20.44
CA THR A 181 13.36 -1.88 20.17
C THR A 181 11.99 -1.24 20.47
N PRO A 182 11.92 -0.25 21.38
CA PRO A 182 10.69 0.48 21.66
C PRO A 182 10.12 1.17 20.41
N LEU A 183 8.79 1.27 20.32
CA LEU A 183 8.15 2.03 19.23
C LEU A 183 8.61 3.48 19.18
N ALA A 184 8.92 4.08 20.33
CA ALA A 184 9.48 5.42 20.44
C ALA A 184 10.83 5.59 19.74
N ASP A 185 11.56 4.51 19.46
CA ASP A 185 12.84 4.54 18.74
C ASP A 185 12.67 4.18 17.25
N LEU A 186 11.56 3.55 16.87
CA LEU A 186 11.23 3.24 15.48
C LEU A 186 10.45 4.38 14.82
N MET A 187 9.43 4.89 15.50
CA MET A 187 8.48 5.87 14.99
C MET A 187 8.74 7.27 15.52
N VAL A 188 8.30 8.28 14.78
CA VAL A 188 8.35 9.67 15.25
C VAL A 188 7.37 9.87 16.43
N PRO A 189 7.72 10.64 17.47
CA PRO A 189 6.90 10.74 18.68
C PRO A 189 5.50 11.31 18.42
N GLU A 190 5.31 12.10 17.37
CA GLU A 190 4.04 12.74 17.04
C GLU A 190 2.94 11.74 16.66
N VAL A 191 3.33 10.55 16.18
CA VAL A 191 2.37 9.48 15.81
C VAL A 191 2.16 8.47 16.93
N LEU A 192 2.78 8.65 18.10
CA LEU A 192 2.66 7.75 19.24
C LEU A 192 1.67 8.29 20.25
N VAL A 193 0.86 7.41 20.82
CA VAL A 193 -0.11 7.77 21.86
C VAL A 193 0.66 8.24 23.10
N GLY A 194 0.29 9.42 23.59
CA GLY A 194 0.79 9.98 24.85
C GLY A 194 -0.27 9.90 25.95
N ASP A 195 -0.19 10.84 26.90
CA ASP A 195 -1.05 10.84 28.10
C ASP A 195 -2.52 11.22 27.82
N ASP A 196 -2.84 11.79 26.66
CA ASP A 196 -4.18 12.27 26.27
C ASP A 196 -4.63 11.67 24.92
N PRO A 197 -5.04 10.38 24.90
CA PRO A 197 -5.48 9.70 23.69
C PRO A 197 -6.77 10.30 23.15
N GLN A 198 -6.84 10.48 21.84
CA GLN A 198 -8.05 10.92 21.16
C GLN A 198 -8.96 9.72 20.84
N PRO A 199 -10.29 9.91 20.68
CA PRO A 199 -11.22 8.81 20.42
C PRO A 199 -10.89 7.95 19.19
N ASP A 200 -10.31 8.57 18.16
CA ASP A 200 -9.95 7.89 16.92
C ASP A 200 -8.53 7.29 16.94
N ASP A 201 -7.78 7.46 18.04
CA ASP A 201 -6.43 6.91 18.15
C ASP A 201 -6.47 5.38 18.25
N PHE A 202 -5.47 4.73 17.65
CA PHE A 202 -5.29 3.29 17.69
C PHE A 202 -4.56 2.92 19.00
N THR A 203 -5.20 3.23 20.12
CA THR A 203 -4.61 3.17 21.47
C THR A 203 -4.06 1.80 21.83
N GLU A 204 -4.71 0.73 21.37
CA GLU A 204 -4.27 -0.65 21.59
C GLU A 204 -2.88 -0.94 21.01
N ILE A 205 -2.55 -0.32 19.88
CA ILE A 205 -1.24 -0.48 19.21
C ILE A 205 -0.34 0.74 19.42
N GLY A 206 -0.75 1.70 20.26
CA GLY A 206 0.03 2.87 20.63
C GLY A 206 0.18 3.93 19.54
N ILE A 207 -0.71 3.97 18.54
CA ILE A 207 -0.60 4.88 17.38
C ILE A 207 -1.69 5.96 17.39
N ARG A 208 -1.32 7.22 17.13
CA ARG A 208 -2.26 8.33 16.94
C ARG A 208 -2.67 8.44 15.48
N SER A 209 -3.94 8.19 15.18
CA SER A 209 -4.42 8.07 13.79
C SER A 209 -4.42 9.41 13.05
N GLY A 210 -4.85 10.48 13.73
CA GLY A 210 -4.88 11.84 13.18
C GLY A 210 -3.49 12.34 12.76
N PRO A 211 -2.51 12.40 13.68
CA PRO A 211 -1.14 12.77 13.37
C PRO A 211 -0.49 11.89 12.31
N LEU A 212 -0.73 10.57 12.34
CA LEU A 212 -0.21 9.65 11.33
C LEU A 212 -0.69 10.00 9.92
N ARG A 213 -2.01 10.17 9.74
CA ARG A 213 -2.62 10.59 8.47
C ARG A 213 -2.16 11.99 8.04
N ALA A 214 -2.05 12.92 8.98
CA ALA A 214 -1.57 14.28 8.70
C ALA A 214 -0.12 14.28 8.19
N ARG A 215 0.75 13.42 8.76
CA ARG A 215 2.13 13.28 8.30
C ARG A 215 2.23 12.60 6.94
N LEU A 216 1.43 11.55 6.69
CA LEU A 216 1.31 10.93 5.35
C LEU A 216 0.95 11.97 4.29
N ARG A 217 -0.15 12.71 4.50
CA ARG A 217 -0.61 13.78 3.59
C ARG A 217 0.40 14.93 3.46
N GLY A 218 1.20 15.17 4.50
CA GLY A 218 2.27 16.17 4.52
C GLY A 218 3.60 15.67 3.97
N GLY A 219 3.70 14.40 3.54
CA GLY A 219 4.94 13.81 3.04
C GLY A 219 6.03 13.78 4.10
N LEU A 220 5.66 13.80 5.38
CA LEU A 220 6.57 13.82 6.51
C LEU A 220 6.91 12.38 6.95
N PRO A 221 8.13 12.13 7.46
CA PRO A 221 8.53 10.81 7.92
C PRO A 221 7.59 10.26 8.99
N LEU A 222 7.24 8.98 8.90
CA LEU A 222 6.52 8.24 9.95
C LEU A 222 7.46 7.53 10.92
N ILE A 223 8.65 7.16 10.43
CA ILE A 223 9.72 6.52 11.20
C ILE A 223 10.88 7.49 11.42
N ARG A 224 11.67 7.30 12.49
CA ARG A 224 12.73 8.24 12.90
C ARG A 224 13.82 8.49 11.85
N HIS A 225 14.08 7.50 11.01
CA HIS A 225 15.06 7.57 9.92
C HIS A 225 14.38 7.59 8.54
N GLY A 226 13.08 7.86 8.51
CA GLY A 226 12.31 7.92 7.29
C GLY A 226 12.57 9.23 6.56
N ARG A 227 12.28 9.23 5.27
CA ARG A 227 12.50 10.39 4.41
C ARG A 227 11.27 11.29 4.35
N THR A 228 11.51 12.59 4.22
CA THR A 228 10.48 13.53 3.75
C THR A 228 10.33 13.34 2.25
N VAL A 229 9.10 13.23 1.77
CA VAL A 229 8.79 13.03 0.36
C VAL A 229 7.95 14.16 -0.22
N PRO A 230 8.02 14.40 -1.54
CA PRO A 230 7.11 15.32 -2.20
C PRO A 230 5.66 14.82 -2.08
N THR A 231 4.78 15.67 -1.55
CA THR A 231 3.33 15.42 -1.50
C THR A 231 2.65 15.81 -2.80
N LEU A 232 1.47 15.25 -3.04
CA LEU A 232 0.48 15.84 -3.93
C LEU A 232 -0.18 17.09 -3.29
N SER A 233 0.59 18.08 -2.81
CA SER A 233 0.02 19.36 -2.34
C SER A 233 -0.41 20.24 -3.53
N PRO A 234 -1.47 21.06 -3.39
CA PRO A 234 -2.10 21.83 -4.48
C PRO A 234 -1.16 22.77 -5.24
#